data_AF-A0A381JCP6-F1
#
_entry.id   AF-A0A381JCP6-F1
#
_cell.length_a   1.000
_cell.length_b   1.000
_cell.length_c   1.000
_cell.angle_alpha   90.00
_cell.angle_beta   90.00
_cell.angle_gamma   90.00
#
_symmetry.space_group_name_H-M   'P 1'
#
loop_
_entity.id
_entity.type
_entity.pdbx_description
1 polymer ?
#
loop_
_entity_poly.entity_id
_entity_poly.type
_entity_poly.pdbx_seq_one_letter_code
_entity_poly.pdbx_strand_id
1 'polypeptide(L)'
;MKNNNIQDERVTAQKRKITSEAFLLVMIFLIGSILVKQFVYDASFSEYAIEFIAFFGASLYLTIRNIFVGNNLFPDDNQEKKKSIIVNSLVTGITITAVTAFLHFKELGNSDGIIITLVSAFVISTLVSFVLYFCLNILNKRRIAKLENRFDDEIKKV
;
A
#
# COMPACT_ATOMS: atom_id res chain seq x y z
N MET A 1 38.04 -0.72 26.69
CA MET A 1 38.09 -0.37 25.26
C MET A 1 36.67 -0.42 24.71
N LYS A 2 36.14 0.72 24.26
CA LYS A 2 34.80 0.79 23.66
C LYS A 2 34.90 0.16 22.27
N ASN A 3 34.26 -1.00 22.08
CA ASN A 3 34.18 -1.66 20.78
C ASN A 3 33.34 -0.78 19.84
N ASN A 4 33.98 0.15 19.14
CA ASN A 4 33.35 0.91 18.09
C ASN A 4 33.17 -0.06 16.91
N ASN A 5 32.07 -0.80 16.94
CA ASN A 5 31.66 -1.70 15.87
C ASN A 5 31.29 -0.83 14.66
N ILE A 6 32.30 -0.44 13.86
CA ILE A 6 32.10 0.23 12.59
C ILE A 6 31.39 -0.79 11.70
N GLN A 7 30.06 -0.72 11.68
CA GLN A 7 29.26 -1.53 10.78
C GLN A 7 29.43 -0.96 9.38
N ASP A 8 29.99 -1.77 8.49
CA ASP A 8 30.12 -1.43 7.08
C ASP A 8 28.74 -1.11 6.50
N GLU A 9 28.62 0.09 5.91
CA GLU A 9 27.41 0.56 5.25
C GLU A 9 26.95 -0.40 4.14
N ARG A 10 27.90 -1.06 3.46
CA ARG A 10 27.62 -2.03 2.40
C ARG A 10 26.97 -3.28 2.95
N VAL A 11 27.48 -3.80 4.06
CA VAL A 11 26.90 -4.96 4.75
C VAL A 11 25.51 -4.64 5.27
N THR A 12 25.31 -3.43 5.81
CA THR A 12 24.00 -2.98 6.29
C THR A 12 23.01 -2.81 5.13
N ALA A 13 23.44 -2.25 4.00
CA ALA A 13 22.63 -2.11 2.79
C ALA A 13 22.20 -3.47 2.22
N GLN A 14 23.13 -4.44 2.13
CA GLN A 14 22.83 -5.79 1.67
C GLN A 14 21.83 -6.49 2.60
N LYS A 15 22.00 -6.39 3.92
CA LYS A 15 21.04 -6.95 4.89
C LYS A 15 19.64 -6.36 4.71
N ARG A 16 19.52 -5.04 4.57
CA ARG A 16 18.23 -4.37 4.34
C ARG A 16 17.58 -4.83 3.04
N LYS A 17 18.35 -5.02 1.97
CA LYS A 17 17.86 -5.54 0.69
C LYS A 17 17.30 -6.96 0.84
N ILE A 18 18.06 -7.87 1.45
CA ILE A 18 17.62 -9.26 1.70
C ILE A 18 16.35 -9.29 2.56
N THR A 19 16.29 -8.48 3.62
CA THR A 19 15.09 -8.39 4.47
C THR A 19 13.88 -7.87 3.68
N SER A 20 14.07 -6.89 2.80
CA SER A 20 12.99 -6.36 1.95
C SER A 20 12.49 -7.40 0.95
N GLU A 21 13.39 -8.19 0.36
CA GLU A 21 13.04 -9.28 -0.57
C GLU A 21 12.30 -10.41 0.16
N ALA A 22 12.77 -10.79 1.35
CA ALA A 22 12.08 -11.78 2.19
C ALA A 22 10.69 -11.30 2.61
N PHE A 23 10.54 -10.02 2.97
CA PHE A 23 9.24 -9.42 3.28
C PHE A 23 8.31 -9.48 2.06
N LEU A 24 8.80 -9.12 0.86
CA LEU A 24 8.02 -9.22 -0.38
C LEU A 24 7.54 -10.66 -0.64
N LEU A 25 8.40 -11.65 -0.44
CA LEU A 25 8.02 -13.07 -0.56
C LEU A 25 6.90 -13.45 0.41
N VAL A 26 7.00 -13.08 1.67
CA VAL A 26 5.95 -13.34 2.67
C VAL A 26 4.64 -12.69 2.27
N MET A 27 4.69 -11.45 1.76
CA MET A 27 3.51 -10.73 1.28
C MET A 27 2.86 -11.44 0.09
N ILE A 28 3.66 -11.95 -0.85
CA ILE A 28 3.17 -12.76 -1.99
C ILE A 28 2.51 -14.05 -1.51
N PHE A 29 3.09 -14.74 -0.52
CA PHE A 29 2.48 -15.94 0.04
C PHE A 29 1.17 -15.65 0.77
N LEU A 30 1.09 -14.55 1.53
CA LEU A 30 -0.14 -14.16 2.22
C LEU A 30 -1.27 -13.85 1.23
N ILE A 31 -1.02 -13.03 0.20
CA ILE A 31 -2.04 -12.74 -0.81
C ILE A 31 -2.40 -14.00 -1.60
N GLY A 32 -1.43 -14.85 -1.95
CA GLY A 32 -1.67 -16.12 -2.61
C GLY A 32 -2.56 -17.06 -1.78
N SER A 33 -2.32 -17.15 -0.48
CA SER A 33 -3.14 -17.92 0.46
C SER A 33 -4.58 -17.42 0.50
N ILE A 34 -4.78 -16.10 0.59
CA ILE A 34 -6.12 -15.48 0.56
C ILE A 34 -6.84 -15.80 -0.75
N LEU A 35 -6.17 -15.66 -1.90
CA LEU A 35 -6.77 -15.95 -3.21
C LEU A 35 -7.17 -17.42 -3.34
N VAL A 36 -6.32 -18.36 -2.90
CA VAL A 36 -6.63 -19.79 -2.94
C VAL A 36 -7.80 -20.12 -2.01
N LYS A 37 -7.81 -19.63 -0.78
CA LYS A 37 -8.92 -19.84 0.17
C LYS A 37 -10.24 -19.28 -0.35
N GLN A 38 -10.21 -18.07 -0.90
CA GLN A 38 -11.40 -17.41 -1.44
C GLN A 38 -11.94 -18.11 -2.69
N PHE A 39 -11.08 -18.47 -3.65
CA PHE A 39 -11.53 -18.89 -4.98
C PHE A 39 -11.53 -20.41 -5.21
N VAL A 40 -10.66 -21.15 -4.53
CA VAL A 40 -10.55 -22.61 -4.70
C VAL A 40 -11.37 -23.33 -3.64
N TYR A 41 -11.30 -22.87 -2.39
CA TYR A 41 -11.98 -23.51 -1.26
C TYR A 41 -13.36 -22.93 -0.94
N ASP A 42 -13.75 -21.81 -1.57
CA ASP A 42 -15.00 -21.08 -1.28
C ASP A 42 -15.16 -20.80 0.23
N ALA A 43 -14.03 -20.53 0.89
CA ALA A 43 -13.93 -20.40 2.33
C ALA A 43 -14.55 -19.08 2.81
N SER A 44 -15.22 -19.11 3.96
CA SER A 44 -15.76 -17.88 4.56
C SER A 44 -14.64 -16.94 5.01
N PHE A 45 -14.94 -15.63 5.11
CA PHE A 45 -13.99 -14.60 5.55
C PHE A 45 -13.27 -14.95 6.85
N SER A 46 -13.97 -15.61 7.79
CA SER A 46 -13.40 -16.03 9.06
C SER A 46 -12.20 -16.97 8.93
N GLU A 47 -12.10 -17.76 7.85
CA GLU A 47 -11.05 -18.77 7.65
C GLU A 47 -9.74 -18.20 7.07
N TYR A 48 -9.80 -17.00 6.49
CA TYR A 48 -8.63 -16.28 5.96
C TYR A 48 -8.46 -14.89 6.58
N ALA A 49 -9.25 -14.55 7.60
CA ALA A 49 -9.21 -13.25 8.26
C ALA A 49 -7.82 -12.92 8.84
N ILE A 50 -7.11 -13.93 9.36
CA ILE A 50 -5.77 -13.74 9.94
C ILE A 50 -4.78 -13.35 8.85
N GLU A 51 -4.76 -14.06 7.72
CA GLU A 51 -3.91 -13.75 6.58
C GLU A 51 -4.24 -12.37 6.00
N PHE A 52 -5.54 -12.05 5.91
CA PHE A 52 -6.01 -10.74 5.48
C PHE A 52 -5.48 -9.63 6.41
N ILE A 53 -5.67 -9.77 7.72
CA ILE A 53 -5.19 -8.79 8.70
C ILE A 53 -3.66 -8.70 8.68
N ALA A 54 -2.94 -9.82 8.55
CA ALA A 54 -1.50 -9.82 8.47
C ALA A 54 -1.00 -9.06 7.23
N PHE A 55 -1.60 -9.31 6.06
CA PHE A 55 -1.23 -8.66 4.81
C PHE A 55 -1.55 -7.15 4.83
N PHE A 56 -2.81 -6.79 5.11
CA PHE A 56 -3.22 -5.38 5.10
C PHE A 56 -2.63 -4.61 6.29
N GLY A 57 -2.54 -5.24 7.46
CA GLY A 57 -1.93 -4.66 8.66
C GLY A 57 -0.44 -4.37 8.48
N ALA A 58 0.33 -5.32 7.92
CA ALA A 58 1.75 -5.10 7.63
C ALA A 58 1.95 -3.99 6.58
N SER A 59 1.14 -3.99 5.51
CA SER A 59 1.19 -2.96 4.47
C SER A 59 0.89 -1.56 5.02
N LEU A 60 -0.13 -1.46 5.87
CA LEU A 60 -0.52 -0.20 6.51
C LEU A 60 0.55 0.27 7.49
N TYR A 61 1.09 -0.63 8.32
CA TYR A 61 2.19 -0.32 9.23
C TYR A 61 3.41 0.24 8.49
N LEU A 62 3.80 -0.42 7.39
CA LEU A 62 4.93 0.03 6.57
C LEU A 62 4.69 1.43 6.00
N THR A 63 3.50 1.67 5.45
CA THR A 63 3.13 2.97 4.87
C THR A 63 3.16 4.07 5.92
N ILE A 64 2.51 3.84 7.06
CA ILE A 64 2.50 4.79 8.19
C ILE A 64 3.92 5.04 8.68
N ARG A 65 4.72 3.98 8.90
CA ARG A 65 6.08 4.12 9.43
C ARG A 65 6.97 4.94 8.51
N ASN A 66 6.85 4.78 7.19
CA ASN A 66 7.56 5.60 6.21
C ASN A 66 7.20 7.09 6.34
N ILE A 67 5.91 7.42 6.45
CA ILE A 67 5.44 8.81 6.67
C ILE A 67 5.99 9.36 7.99
N PHE A 68 6.02 8.54 9.05
CA PHE A 68 6.51 8.97 10.36
C PHE A 68 8.00 9.27 10.38
N VAL A 69 8.81 8.52 9.63
CA VAL A 69 10.25 8.75 9.47
C VAL A 69 10.52 9.94 8.54
N GLY A 70 9.53 10.34 7.73
CA GLY A 70 9.69 11.41 6.74
C GLY A 70 10.23 10.92 5.41
N ASN A 71 10.16 9.62 5.14
CA ASN A 71 10.50 9.09 3.82
C ASN A 71 9.45 9.54 2.81
N ASN A 72 9.87 10.14 1.71
CA ASN A 72 8.91 10.65 0.74
C ASN A 72 8.28 9.49 -0.04
N LEU A 73 6.99 9.26 0.19
CA LEU A 73 6.21 8.23 -0.50
C LEU A 73 5.78 8.62 -1.92
N PHE A 74 5.88 9.90 -2.27
CA PHE A 74 5.44 10.41 -3.57
C PHE A 74 6.63 11.07 -4.29
N PRO A 75 6.58 11.16 -5.63
CA PRO A 75 7.55 11.95 -6.38
C PRO A 75 7.66 13.38 -5.84
N ASP A 76 8.86 13.95 -5.88
CA ASP A 76 9.10 15.34 -5.48
C ASP A 76 8.44 16.32 -6.46
N ASP A 77 8.38 15.97 -7.75
CA ASP A 77 7.72 16.79 -8.75
C ASP A 77 6.19 16.78 -8.56
N ASN A 78 5.61 17.98 -8.53
CA ASN A 78 4.17 18.17 -8.29
C ASN A 78 3.29 17.61 -9.42
N GLN A 79 3.76 17.60 -10.68
CA GLN A 79 2.99 17.03 -11.79
C GLN A 79 3.06 15.51 -11.75
N GLU A 80 4.24 14.93 -11.58
CA GLU A 80 4.43 13.48 -11.45
C GLU A 80 3.67 12.90 -10.26
N LYS A 81 3.63 13.63 -9.16
CA LYS A 81 2.87 13.26 -7.97
C LYS A 81 1.36 13.21 -8.21
N LYS A 82 0.78 14.24 -8.85
CA LYS A 82 -0.64 14.22 -9.22
C LYS A 82 -0.94 13.06 -10.16
N LYS A 83 -0.06 12.84 -11.14
CA LYS A 83 -0.16 11.70 -12.06
C LYS A 83 -0.11 10.37 -11.31
N SER A 84 0.82 10.20 -10.38
CA SER A 84 0.96 8.98 -9.56
C SER A 84 -0.29 8.70 -8.74
N ILE A 85 -0.87 9.71 -8.08
CA ILE A 85 -2.11 9.56 -7.31
C ILE A 85 -3.26 9.09 -8.21
N ILE A 86 -3.44 9.73 -9.38
CA ILE A 86 -4.52 9.39 -10.32
C ILE A 86 -4.31 7.99 -10.90
N VAL A 87 -3.11 7.68 -11.40
CA VAL A 87 -2.79 6.37 -11.98
C VAL A 87 -2.96 5.26 -10.94
N ASN A 88 -2.45 5.44 -9.72
CA ASN A 88 -2.59 4.43 -8.68
C ASN A 88 -4.05 4.22 -8.28
N SER A 89 -4.85 5.29 -8.19
CA SER A 89 -6.29 5.19 -7.89
C SER A 89 -7.07 4.44 -8.99
N LEU A 90 -6.69 4.66 -10.25
CA LEU A 90 -7.30 4.00 -11.40
C LEU A 90 -6.91 2.52 -11.44
N VAL A 91 -5.63 2.21 -11.22
CA VAL A 91 -5.13 0.83 -11.14
C VAL A 91 -5.87 0.06 -10.05
N THR A 92 -6.01 0.63 -8.84
CA THR A 92 -6.77 0.00 -7.76
C THR A 92 -8.24 -0.23 -8.12
N GLY A 93 -8.87 0.72 -8.82
CA GLY A 93 -10.24 0.57 -9.28
C GLY A 93 -10.40 -0.57 -10.29
N ILE A 94 -9.50 -0.65 -11.26
CA ILE A 94 -9.46 -1.75 -12.24
C ILE A 94 -9.26 -3.09 -11.53
N THR A 95 -8.31 -3.18 -10.59
CA THR A 95 -8.04 -4.41 -9.85
C THR A 95 -9.26 -4.88 -9.05
N ILE A 96 -9.91 -3.98 -8.32
CA ILE A 96 -11.11 -4.31 -7.54
C ILE A 96 -12.24 -4.76 -8.46
N THR A 97 -12.44 -4.06 -9.57
CA THR A 97 -13.47 -4.43 -10.56
C THR A 97 -13.21 -5.80 -11.18
N ALA A 98 -11.95 -6.13 -11.49
CA ALA A 98 -11.57 -7.44 -12.01
C ALA A 98 -11.84 -8.56 -10.99
N VAL A 99 -11.53 -8.32 -9.71
CA VAL A 99 -11.83 -9.26 -8.62
C VAL A 99 -13.35 -9.46 -8.49
N THR A 100 -14.14 -8.38 -8.49
CA THR A 100 -15.60 -8.44 -8.43
C THR A 100 -16.19 -9.17 -9.65
N ALA A 101 -15.69 -8.89 -10.85
CA ALA A 101 -16.12 -9.56 -12.07
C ALA A 101 -15.85 -11.07 -12.03
N PHE A 102 -14.71 -11.48 -11.49
CA PHE A 102 -14.38 -12.88 -11.31
C PHE A 102 -15.30 -13.57 -10.29
N LEU A 103 -15.60 -12.91 -9.18
CA LEU A 103 -16.54 -13.43 -8.16
C LEU A 103 -17.94 -13.68 -8.74
N HIS A 104 -18.44 -12.76 -9.57
CA HIS A 104 -19.77 -12.88 -10.20
C HIS A 104 -19.74 -13.55 -11.58
N PHE A 105 -18.64 -14.20 -11.96
CA PHE A 105 -18.48 -14.76 -13.31
C PHE A 105 -19.54 -15.83 -13.65
N LYS A 106 -19.99 -16.63 -12.67
CA LYS A 106 -21.03 -17.65 -12.87
C LYS A 106 -22.42 -17.04 -13.09
N GLU A 107 -22.65 -15.82 -12.60
CA GLU A 107 -23.92 -15.11 -12.70
C GLU A 107 -23.99 -14.23 -13.96
N LEU A 108 -22.86 -14.06 -14.67
CA LEU A 108 -22.69 -13.19 -15.83
C LEU A 108 -23.66 -13.49 -17.00
N GLY A 109 -24.33 -14.65 -16.98
CA GLY A 109 -25.38 -15.02 -17.93
C GLY A 109 -26.73 -14.31 -17.72
N ASN A 110 -26.94 -13.60 -16.61
CA ASN A 110 -28.22 -12.91 -16.32
C ASN A 110 -28.04 -11.38 -16.19
N SER A 111 -28.67 -10.67 -17.14
CA SER A 111 -29.21 -9.29 -17.15
C SER A 111 -28.54 -8.17 -16.33
N ASP A 112 -28.23 -7.05 -17.01
CA ASP A 112 -28.07 -5.63 -16.61
C ASP A 112 -27.56 -5.26 -15.19
N GLY A 113 -28.07 -5.87 -14.13
CA GLY A 113 -27.68 -5.66 -12.74
C GLY A 113 -26.21 -5.94 -12.45
N ILE A 114 -25.58 -6.92 -13.12
CA ILE A 114 -24.14 -7.20 -12.94
C ILE A 114 -23.30 -6.07 -13.55
N ILE A 115 -23.68 -5.55 -14.71
CA ILE A 115 -22.97 -4.42 -15.33
C ILE A 115 -23.05 -3.20 -14.41
N ILE A 116 -24.21 -2.93 -13.82
CA ILE A 116 -24.38 -1.85 -12.82
C ILE A 116 -23.50 -2.09 -11.60
N THR A 117 -23.41 -3.34 -11.11
CA THR A 117 -22.55 -3.71 -9.97
C THR A 117 -21.07 -3.49 -10.29
N LEU A 118 -20.60 -3.86 -11.48
CA LEU A 118 -19.21 -3.67 -11.88
C LEU A 118 -18.87 -2.19 -12.08
N VAL A 119 -19.74 -1.43 -12.74
CA VAL A 119 -19.55 0.01 -12.95
C VAL A 119 -19.56 0.75 -11.61
N SER A 120 -20.51 0.45 -10.72
CA SER A 120 -20.55 1.06 -9.39
C SER A 120 -19.35 0.67 -8.53
N ALA A 121 -18.92 -0.60 -8.56
CA ALA A 121 -17.72 -1.05 -7.89
C ALA A 121 -16.47 -0.31 -8.39
N PHE A 122 -16.33 -0.13 -9.70
CA PHE A 122 -15.23 0.63 -10.31
C PHE A 122 -15.22 2.10 -9.85
N VAL A 123 -16.37 2.78 -9.95
CA VAL A 123 -16.48 4.20 -9.60
C VAL A 123 -16.20 4.41 -8.11
N ILE A 124 -16.84 3.62 -7.24
CA ILE A 124 -16.68 3.72 -5.78
C ILE A 124 -15.24 3.42 -5.38
N SER A 125 -14.67 2.32 -5.87
CA SER A 125 -13.30 1.92 -5.51
C SER A 125 -12.26 2.94 -5.98
N THR A 126 -12.40 3.49 -7.19
CA THR A 126 -11.52 4.53 -7.72
C THR A 126 -11.62 5.80 -6.87
N LEU A 127 -12.85 6.23 -6.53
CA LEU A 127 -13.08 7.44 -5.73
C LEU A 127 -12.52 7.30 -4.31
N VAL A 128 -12.79 6.18 -3.64
CA VAL A 128 -12.26 5.89 -2.30
C VAL A 128 -10.74 5.85 -2.31
N SER A 129 -10.15 5.17 -3.30
CA SER A 129 -8.69 5.08 -3.43
C SER A 129 -8.07 6.45 -3.68
N PHE A 130 -8.69 7.29 -4.52
CA PHE A 130 -8.25 8.66 -4.74
C PHE A 130 -8.25 9.48 -3.45
N VAL A 131 -9.31 9.42 -2.66
CA VAL A 131 -9.40 10.09 -1.36
C VAL A 131 -8.33 9.59 -0.39
N LEU A 132 -8.08 8.27 -0.36
CA LEU A 132 -7.03 7.67 0.49
C LEU A 132 -5.63 8.17 0.09
N TYR A 133 -5.27 8.09 -1.19
CA TYR A 133 -3.97 8.59 -1.68
C TYR A 133 -3.81 10.09 -1.45
N PHE A 134 -4.88 10.87 -1.63
CA PHE A 134 -4.88 12.30 -1.34
C PHE A 134 -4.65 12.59 0.16
N CYS A 135 -5.31 11.84 1.04
CA CYS A 135 -5.12 11.94 2.48
C CYS A 135 -3.67 11.58 2.88
N LEU A 136 -3.14 10.47 2.37
CA LEU A 136 -1.76 10.04 2.59
C LEU A 136 -0.76 11.11 2.15
N ASN A 137 -1.00 11.74 1.00
CA ASN A 137 -0.18 12.84 0.52
C ASN A 137 -0.18 14.03 1.49
N ILE A 138 -1.36 14.46 1.97
CA ILE A 138 -1.46 15.55 2.95
C ILE A 138 -0.67 15.21 4.22
N LEU A 139 -0.84 13.99 4.75
CA LEU A 139 -0.13 13.53 5.94
C LEU A 139 1.38 13.55 5.71
N ASN A 140 1.85 13.03 4.57
CA ASN A 140 3.26 13.02 4.22
C ASN A 140 3.84 14.45 4.15
N LYS A 141 3.18 15.37 3.42
CA LYS A 141 3.61 16.77 3.32
C LYS A 141 3.68 17.46 4.69
N ARG A 142 2.68 17.24 5.55
CA ARG A 142 2.66 17.80 6.91
C ARG A 142 3.81 17.28 7.77
N ARG A 143 4.22 16.02 7.60
CA ARG A 143 5.31 15.44 8.38
C ARG A 143 6.67 15.90 7.88
N ILE A 144 6.87 15.94 6.57
CA ILE A 144 8.11 16.47 5.97
C ILE A 144 8.34 17.93 6.39
N ALA A 145 7.33 18.80 6.26
CA ALA A 145 7.46 20.20 6.67
C ALA A 145 7.76 20.37 8.18
N LYS A 146 7.22 19.50 9.04
CA LYS A 146 7.55 19.51 10.47
C LYS A 146 8.99 19.09 10.75
N LEU A 147 9.56 18.19 9.94
CA LEU A 147 10.95 17.77 10.08
C LEU A 147 11.88 18.89 9.63
N GLU A 148 11.62 19.50 8.48
CA GLU A 148 12.38 20.63 7.93
C GLU A 148 12.44 21.80 8.92
N ASN A 149 11.29 22.24 9.46
CA ASN A 149 11.27 23.31 10.46
C ASN A 149 12.09 22.98 11.72
N ARG A 150 12.10 21.72 12.18
CA ARG A 150 12.90 21.32 13.35
C ARG A 150 14.39 21.35 13.05
N PHE A 151 14.80 20.92 11.87
CA PHE A 151 16.20 21.00 11.45
C PHE A 151 16.67 22.45 11.36
N ASP A 152 15.86 23.35 10.79
CA ASP A 152 16.19 24.78 10.70
C ASP A 152 16.32 25.43 12.08
N ASP A 153 15.44 25.09 13.03
CA ASP A 153 15.50 25.58 14.40
C ASP A 153 16.73 25.07 15.16
N GLU A 154 17.20 23.85 14.87
CA GLU A 154 18.43 23.29 15.44
C GLU A 154 19.67 24.00 14.87
N ILE A 155 19.71 24.25 13.55
CA ILE A 155 20.82 24.97 12.91
C ILE A 155 20.91 26.41 13.44
N LYS A 156 19.79 27.11 13.63
CA LYS A 156 19.76 28.48 14.16
C LYS A 156 20.21 28.61 15.62
N LYS A 157 20.28 27.51 16.38
CA LYS A 157 20.70 27.49 17.79
C LYS A 157 22.19 27.20 17.97
N VAL A 158 22.91 26.84 16.91
CA VAL A 158 24.37 26.59 16.87
C VAL A 158 25.09 27.82 16.37
#